data_AF-A0A7J5HMM8-F1
#
_entry.id   AF-A0A7J5HMM8-F1
#
_cell.length_a   1.000
_cell.length_b   1.000
_cell.length_c   1.000
_cell.angle_alpha   90.00
_cell.angle_beta   90.00
_cell.angle_gamma   90.00
#
_symmetry.space_group_name_H-M   'P 1'
#
loop_
_entity.id
_entity.type
_entity.pdbx_description
1 polymer ?
#
loop_
_entity_poly.entity_id
_entity_poly.type
_entity_poly.pdbx_seq_one_letter_code
_entity_poly.pdbx_strand_id
1 'polypeptide(L)'
;MDLNQAEVAVTTQHLIDMGQEKDNLLQMSDFGDMGEFLCTCSELFPEEETPEYRYTRWEEIPDLLINREWLCSNFFEIREAMEQLEEPDKDCFFDWCDRYGHDISTEDPHLLVAHYIELYGNAAYIDDEPCPDSGDDSLLYYPGISSNYFDTGIPRFEVFDDNYD
;
A
#
# COMPACT_ATOMS: atom_id res chain seq x y z
N MET A 1 9.19 8.45 5.06
CA MET A 1 9.75 7.08 4.98
C MET A 1 10.68 6.96 3.76
N ASP A 2 11.80 6.24 3.83
CA ASP A 2 12.71 6.00 2.70
C ASP A 2 12.99 4.53 2.42
N LEU A 3 12.29 3.97 1.43
CA LEU A 3 12.45 2.59 0.97
C LEU A 3 13.87 2.25 0.47
N ASN A 4 14.69 3.25 0.11
CA ASN A 4 16.08 3.00 -0.27
C ASN A 4 16.97 2.68 0.94
N GLN A 5 16.56 3.09 2.14
CA GLN A 5 17.21 2.75 3.40
C GLN A 5 16.52 1.57 4.11
N ALA A 6 15.62 0.86 3.40
CA ALA A 6 14.90 -0.26 3.96
C ALA A 6 15.83 -1.41 4.34
N GLU A 7 15.66 -1.90 5.56
CA GLU A 7 16.39 -3.03 6.10
C GLU A 7 15.43 -4.07 6.67
N VAL A 8 15.77 -5.35 6.50
CA VAL A 8 14.98 -6.46 7.04
C VAL A 8 15.88 -7.49 7.71
N ALA A 9 15.46 -7.96 8.89
CA ALA A 9 16.07 -9.08 9.57
C ALA A 9 15.34 -10.38 9.19
N VAL A 10 16.06 -11.28 8.51
CA VAL A 10 15.56 -12.58 8.06
C VAL A 10 16.15 -13.69 8.93
N THR A 11 15.27 -14.58 9.38
CA THR A 11 15.61 -15.84 10.02
C THR A 11 14.74 -16.96 9.42
N THR A 12 14.92 -18.21 9.87
CA THR A 12 14.09 -19.34 9.45
C THR A 12 13.32 -19.92 10.63
N GLN A 13 12.16 -20.53 10.37
CA GLN A 13 11.39 -21.23 11.39
C GLN A 13 12.23 -22.30 12.09
N HIS A 14 13.07 -23.01 11.33
CA HIS A 14 13.96 -24.03 11.87
C HIS A 14 14.95 -23.46 12.91
N LEU A 15 15.57 -22.30 12.63
CA LEU A 15 16.47 -21.64 13.58
C LEU A 15 15.75 -21.16 14.84
N ILE A 16 14.54 -20.63 14.68
CA ILE A 16 13.68 -20.23 15.81
C ILE A 16 13.36 -21.46 16.67
N ASP A 17 12.98 -22.59 16.06
CA ASP A 17 12.65 -23.83 16.76
C ASP A 17 13.86 -24.43 17.49
N MET A 18 15.06 -24.27 16.92
CA MET A 18 16.33 -24.63 17.58
C MET A 18 16.74 -23.65 18.68
N GLY A 19 16.02 -22.54 18.87
CA GLY A 19 16.33 -21.49 19.83
C GLY A 19 17.61 -20.72 19.48
N GLN A 20 17.98 -20.68 18.20
CA GLN A 20 19.10 -19.87 17.72
C GLN A 20 18.59 -18.48 17.36
N GLU A 21 18.95 -17.48 18.16
CA GLU A 21 18.78 -16.06 17.82
C GLU A 21 19.83 -15.64 16.78
N LYS A 22 19.71 -16.20 15.57
CA LYS A 22 20.52 -15.79 14.42
C LYS A 22 19.60 -15.08 13.43
N ASP A 23 19.69 -13.77 13.48
CA ASP A 23 18.95 -12.85 12.62
C ASP A 23 19.96 -12.30 11.61
N ASN A 24 19.71 -12.50 10.32
CA ASN A 24 20.56 -11.91 9.27
C ASN A 24 19.90 -10.63 8.79
N LEU A 25 20.53 -9.49 9.07
CA LEU A 25 20.09 -8.20 8.57
C LEU A 25 20.50 -8.07 7.10
N LEU A 26 19.52 -7.76 6.25
CA LEU A 26 19.67 -7.59 4.81
C LEU A 26 19.17 -6.20 4.43
N GLN A 27 19.98 -5.45 3.67
CA GLN A 27 19.57 -4.15 3.14
C GLN A 27 18.84 -4.36 1.82
N MET A 28 17.67 -3.76 1.67
CA MET A 28 16.89 -3.88 0.44
C MET A 28 17.57 -3.23 -0.77
N SER A 29 18.43 -2.25 -0.51
CA SER A 29 19.23 -1.55 -1.52
C SER A 29 20.27 -2.45 -2.19
N ASP A 30 20.66 -3.56 -1.55
CA ASP A 30 21.60 -4.53 -2.11
C ASP A 30 20.97 -5.42 -3.18
N PHE A 31 19.63 -5.44 -3.27
CA PHE A 31 18.88 -6.32 -4.17
C PHE A 31 18.09 -5.50 -5.20
N GLY A 32 18.16 -5.92 -6.46
CA GLY A 32 17.37 -5.34 -7.55
C GLY A 32 15.95 -5.88 -7.59
N ASP A 33 15.77 -7.15 -7.27
CA ASP A 33 14.50 -7.86 -7.37
C ASP A 33 14.30 -8.92 -6.28
N MET A 34 13.06 -9.41 -6.17
CA MET A 34 12.67 -10.42 -5.18
C MET A 34 13.38 -11.76 -5.41
N GLY A 35 13.71 -12.11 -6.65
CA GLY A 35 14.44 -13.33 -6.97
C GLY A 35 15.87 -13.30 -6.44
N GLU A 36 16.56 -12.17 -6.60
CA GLU A 36 17.91 -11.96 -6.05
C GLU A 36 17.91 -12.04 -4.52
N PHE A 37 16.95 -11.36 -3.87
CA PHE A 37 16.76 -11.42 -2.43
C PHE A 37 16.55 -12.85 -1.92
N LEU A 38 15.64 -13.61 -2.54
CA LEU A 38 15.36 -14.99 -2.16
C LEU A 38 16.56 -15.92 -2.42
N CYS A 39 17.34 -15.66 -3.47
CA CYS A 39 18.56 -16.40 -3.77
C CYS A 39 19.58 -16.22 -2.62
N THR A 40 19.85 -14.98 -2.22
CA THR A 40 20.74 -14.70 -1.09
C THR A 40 20.21 -15.29 0.22
N CYS A 41 18.89 -15.21 0.46
CA CYS A 41 18.28 -15.89 1.61
C CYS A 41 18.56 -17.40 1.61
N SER A 42 18.50 -18.06 0.46
CA SER A 42 18.81 -19.50 0.36
C SER A 42 20.30 -19.81 0.61
N GLU A 43 21.20 -18.91 0.22
CA GLU A 43 22.64 -19.05 0.49
C GLU A 43 22.98 -18.87 1.97
N LEU A 44 22.17 -18.11 2.73
CA LEU A 44 22.34 -17.93 4.17
C LEU A 44 21.96 -19.19 4.98
N PHE A 45 21.02 -19.99 4.45
CA PHE A 45 20.50 -21.20 5.10
C PHE A 45 20.64 -22.43 4.18
N PRO A 46 21.87 -22.81 3.78
CA PRO A 46 22.09 -23.92 2.84
C PRO A 46 21.78 -25.28 3.47
N GLU A 47 21.61 -25.33 4.80
CA GLU A 47 21.27 -26.55 5.54
C GLU A 47 19.78 -26.92 5.41
N GLU A 48 18.92 -25.99 5.01
CA GLU A 48 17.47 -26.20 4.89
C GLU A 48 17.07 -26.41 3.42
N GLU A 49 16.43 -27.54 3.12
CA GLU A 49 15.99 -27.87 1.76
C GLU A 49 14.77 -27.03 1.32
N THR A 50 13.92 -26.67 2.30
CA THR A 50 12.76 -25.75 2.13
C THR A 50 12.73 -24.75 3.29
N PRO A 51 13.56 -23.69 3.26
CA PRO A 51 13.62 -22.73 4.35
C PRO A 51 12.30 -21.95 4.46
N GLU A 52 11.69 -22.00 5.65
CA GLU A 52 10.53 -21.17 5.98
C GLU A 52 11.03 -19.84 6.55
N TYR A 53 11.17 -18.83 5.69
CA TYR A 53 11.65 -17.52 6.09
C TYR A 53 10.68 -16.81 7.05
N ARG A 54 11.25 -16.20 8.08
CA ARG A 54 10.55 -15.41 9.09
C ARG A 54 11.24 -14.06 9.22
N TYR A 55 10.45 -13.00 9.22
CA TYR A 55 10.95 -11.63 9.33
C TYR A 55 10.76 -11.14 10.77
N THR A 56 11.86 -10.97 11.51
CA THR A 56 11.79 -10.65 12.96
C THR A 56 11.71 -9.16 13.23
N ARG A 57 12.36 -8.37 12.37
CA ARG A 57 12.46 -6.91 12.43
C ARG A 57 12.58 -6.34 11.01
N TRP A 58 12.05 -5.14 10.82
CA TRP A 58 12.24 -4.33 9.60
C TRP A 58 12.25 -2.84 9.97
N GLU A 59 12.96 -2.04 9.18
CA GLU A 59 13.01 -0.58 9.29
C GLU A 59 12.81 0.03 7.90
N GLU A 60 12.16 1.20 7.85
CA GLU A 60 11.77 1.89 6.60
C GLU A 60 10.92 1.05 5.63
N ILE A 61 10.25 0.00 6.12
CA ILE A 61 9.30 -0.80 5.37
C ILE A 61 7.92 -0.70 6.04
N PRO A 62 6.86 -0.33 5.33
CA PRO A 62 5.52 -0.27 5.90
C PRO A 62 4.97 -1.67 6.13
N ASP A 63 4.22 -1.85 7.23
CA ASP A 63 3.62 -3.15 7.63
C ASP A 63 2.64 -3.73 6.59
N LEU A 64 2.20 -2.90 5.63
CA LEU A 64 1.40 -3.35 4.49
C LEU A 64 2.21 -4.25 3.54
N LEU A 65 3.51 -3.99 3.42
CA LEU A 65 4.41 -4.70 2.49
C LEU A 65 5.14 -5.85 3.14
N ILE A 66 5.20 -5.90 4.47
CA ILE A 66 5.93 -6.94 5.19
C ILE A 66 5.17 -7.37 6.43
N ASN A 67 5.20 -8.68 6.68
CA ASN A 67 4.74 -9.28 7.90
C ASN A 67 5.78 -10.29 8.40
N ARG A 68 5.58 -10.80 9.62
CA ARG A 68 6.48 -11.81 10.19
C ARG A 68 6.61 -13.09 9.36
N GLU A 69 5.65 -13.36 8.48
CA GLU A 69 5.57 -14.61 7.71
C GLU A 69 5.77 -14.42 6.21
N TRP A 70 5.64 -13.19 5.69
CA TRP A 70 5.67 -12.94 4.26
C TRP A 70 6.17 -11.53 3.96
N LEU A 71 6.82 -11.38 2.82
CA LEU A 71 7.24 -10.12 2.24
C LEU A 71 6.54 -9.97 0.88
N CYS A 72 5.99 -8.80 0.61
CA CYS A 72 5.30 -8.50 -0.63
C CYS A 72 6.23 -8.73 -1.83
N SER A 73 5.80 -9.54 -2.80
CA SER A 73 6.59 -9.79 -4.02
C SER A 73 6.81 -8.53 -4.85
N ASN A 74 5.89 -7.58 -4.77
CA ASN A 74 5.98 -6.30 -5.48
C ASN A 74 6.81 -5.26 -4.73
N PHE A 75 7.42 -5.59 -3.58
CA PHE A 75 8.17 -4.62 -2.78
C PHE A 75 9.25 -3.88 -3.60
N PHE A 76 9.99 -4.59 -4.45
CA PHE A 76 11.02 -3.99 -5.30
C PHE A 76 10.45 -3.08 -6.38
N GLU A 77 9.34 -3.48 -7.01
CA GLU A 77 8.61 -2.64 -7.97
C GLU A 77 8.07 -1.37 -7.31
N ILE A 78 7.57 -1.49 -6.07
CA ILE A 78 7.10 -0.36 -5.28
C ILE A 78 8.25 0.59 -4.96
N ARG A 79 9.39 0.04 -4.51
CA ARG A 79 10.59 0.84 -4.24
C ARG A 79 11.04 1.59 -5.49
N GLU A 80 11.08 0.92 -6.63
CA GLU A 80 11.46 1.52 -7.91
C GLU A 80 10.46 2.60 -8.34
N ALA A 81 9.16 2.32 -8.28
CA ALA A 81 8.13 3.32 -8.59
C ALA A 81 8.26 4.55 -7.68
N MET A 82 8.48 4.34 -6.39
CA MET A 82 8.65 5.40 -5.41
C MET A 82 9.97 6.17 -5.52
N GLU A 83 10.96 5.69 -6.29
CA GLU A 83 12.16 6.47 -6.61
C GLU A 83 11.82 7.72 -7.44
N GLN A 84 10.67 7.71 -8.15
CA GLN A 84 10.17 8.85 -8.90
C GLN A 84 9.58 9.96 -8.01
N LEU A 85 9.26 9.65 -6.75
CA LEU A 85 8.67 10.59 -5.79
C LEU A 85 9.75 11.21 -4.90
N GLU A 86 9.59 12.49 -4.56
CA GLU A 86 10.44 13.13 -3.55
C GLU A 86 10.14 12.57 -2.15
N GLU A 87 11.11 12.64 -1.23
CA GLU A 87 10.95 12.18 0.16
C GLU A 87 9.66 12.66 0.86
N PRO A 88 9.23 13.94 0.78
CA PRO A 88 7.97 14.38 1.39
C PRO A 88 6.73 13.82 0.69
N ASP A 89 6.81 13.47 -0.59
CA ASP A 89 5.68 12.93 -1.35
C ASP A 89 5.44 11.45 -1.09
N LYS A 90 6.47 10.71 -0.67
CA LYS A 90 6.36 9.27 -0.37
C LYS A 90 5.31 9.00 0.71
N ASP A 91 5.33 9.77 1.80
CA ASP A 91 4.36 9.60 2.88
C ASP A 91 2.94 10.04 2.43
N CYS A 92 2.84 11.15 1.69
CA CYS A 92 1.58 11.62 1.09
C CYS A 92 0.96 10.62 0.10
N PHE A 93 1.79 9.88 -0.63
CA PHE A 93 1.36 8.85 -1.57
C PHE A 93 0.73 7.66 -0.85
N PHE A 94 1.28 7.20 0.28
CA PHE A 94 0.63 6.16 1.08
C PHE A 94 -0.68 6.63 1.68
N ASP A 95 -0.74 7.85 2.20
CA ASP A 95 -1.99 8.46 2.68
C ASP A 95 -3.02 8.60 1.56
N TRP A 96 -2.58 8.86 0.33
CA TRP A 96 -3.43 8.88 -0.84
C TRP A 96 -3.96 7.46 -1.14
N CYS A 97 -3.09 6.45 -1.19
CA CYS A 97 -3.52 5.07 -1.39
C CYS A 97 -4.56 4.64 -0.34
N ASP A 98 -4.31 4.92 0.95
CA ASP A 98 -5.23 4.57 2.03
C ASP A 98 -6.57 5.32 1.93
N ARG A 99 -6.57 6.61 1.55
CA ARG A 99 -7.79 7.42 1.41
C ARG A 99 -8.67 6.98 0.24
N TYR A 100 -8.05 6.60 -0.87
CA TYR A 100 -8.78 6.18 -2.08
C TYR A 100 -9.00 4.66 -2.13
N GLY A 101 -8.44 3.92 -1.16
CA GLY A 101 -8.57 2.47 -1.05
C GLY A 101 -7.76 1.70 -2.12
N HIS A 102 -6.64 2.29 -2.57
CA HIS A 102 -5.72 1.63 -3.47
C HIS A 102 -4.83 0.66 -2.70
N ASP A 103 -4.76 -0.58 -3.18
CA ASP A 103 -3.93 -1.61 -2.58
C ASP A 103 -2.66 -1.77 -3.40
N ILE A 104 -1.62 -1.05 -3.01
CA ILE A 104 -0.31 -1.06 -3.65
C ILE A 104 0.35 -2.45 -3.68
N SER A 105 -0.07 -3.37 -2.81
CA SER A 105 0.45 -4.75 -2.82
C SER A 105 -0.11 -5.58 -3.98
N THR A 106 -1.26 -5.20 -4.54
CA THR A 106 -1.96 -5.94 -5.60
C THR A 106 -2.06 -5.19 -6.92
N GLU A 107 -2.16 -3.87 -6.86
CA GLU A 107 -2.19 -2.99 -8.02
C GLU A 107 -0.78 -2.73 -8.57
N ASP A 108 -0.71 -2.15 -9.78
CA ASP A 108 0.57 -1.79 -10.40
C ASP A 108 1.12 -0.50 -9.75
N PRO A 109 2.27 -0.57 -9.06
CA PRO A 109 2.78 0.57 -8.30
C PRO A 109 3.25 1.71 -9.21
N HIS A 110 3.74 1.41 -10.41
CA HIS A 110 4.16 2.43 -11.37
C HIS A 110 2.96 3.22 -11.88
N LEU A 111 1.83 2.56 -12.15
CA LEU A 111 0.58 3.24 -12.53
C LEU A 111 0.03 4.11 -11.39
N LEU A 112 0.06 3.61 -10.16
CA LEU A 112 -0.39 4.38 -8.99
C LEU A 112 0.48 5.62 -8.77
N VAL A 113 1.80 5.47 -8.83
CA VAL A 113 2.74 6.59 -8.71
C VAL A 113 2.55 7.57 -9.86
N ALA A 114 2.42 7.09 -11.10
CA ALA A 114 2.15 7.96 -12.24
C ALA A 114 0.85 8.75 -12.05
N HIS A 115 -0.22 8.11 -11.58
CA HIS A 115 -1.49 8.78 -11.31
C HIS A 115 -1.36 9.82 -10.18
N TYR A 116 -0.62 9.50 -9.12
CA TYR A 116 -0.31 10.47 -8.06
C TYR A 116 0.47 11.68 -8.61
N ILE A 117 1.49 11.45 -9.43
CA ILE A 117 2.27 12.52 -10.08
C ILE A 117 1.41 13.32 -11.07
N GLU A 118 0.46 12.71 -11.77
CA GLU A 118 -0.47 13.45 -12.63
C GLU A 118 -1.39 14.39 -11.85
N LEU A 119 -1.84 13.94 -10.67
CA LEU A 119 -2.71 14.72 -9.79
C LEU A 119 -1.95 15.83 -9.04
N TYR A 120 -0.75 15.53 -8.53
CA TYR A 120 0.00 16.39 -7.60
C TYR A 120 1.36 16.87 -8.14
N GLY A 121 1.97 16.12 -9.06
CA GLY A 121 3.29 16.39 -9.64
C GLY A 121 3.38 17.55 -10.64
N ASN A 122 2.27 18.27 -10.87
CA ASN A 122 2.28 19.55 -11.60
C ASN A 122 2.40 20.78 -10.67
N ALA A 123 2.69 20.59 -9.38
CA ALA A 123 3.04 21.65 -8.45
C ALA A 123 4.48 22.18 -8.67
N ALA A 124 4.85 22.46 -9.92
CA ALA A 124 5.93 23.41 -10.16
C ALA A 124 5.43 24.80 -9.75
N TYR A 125 5.62 25.15 -8.48
CA TYR A 125 5.53 26.52 -7.95
C TYR A 125 4.21 27.24 -8.25
N ILE A 126 3.13 26.88 -7.56
CA ILE A 126 2.18 27.90 -7.09
C ILE A 126 2.25 27.86 -5.57
N ASP A 127 2.94 28.87 -5.05
CA ASP A 127 2.94 29.39 -3.69
C ASP A 127 1.62 29.09 -2.95
N ASP A 128 1.74 28.56 -1.73
CA ASP A 128 0.68 28.35 -0.72
C ASP A 128 -0.48 27.39 -1.09
N GLU A 129 -0.27 26.07 -0.95
CA GLU A 129 -1.34 25.24 -0.38
C GLU A 129 -0.78 24.42 0.79
N PRO A 130 -1.26 24.64 2.03
CA PRO A 130 -0.73 23.95 3.19
C PRO A 130 -1.03 22.45 3.09
N CYS A 131 0.00 21.66 3.37
CA CYS A 131 -0.05 20.26 3.72
C CYS A 131 -1.35 19.97 4.50
N PRO A 132 -2.21 19.02 4.07
CA PRO A 132 -3.44 18.71 4.79
C PRO A 132 -3.09 17.90 6.05
N ASP A 133 -2.43 18.56 7.01
CA ASP A 133 -2.28 18.08 8.36
C ASP A 133 -3.49 18.52 9.20
N SER A 134 -4.09 17.53 9.86
CA SER A 134 -4.76 17.62 11.15
C SER A 134 -5.90 18.64 11.30
N GLY A 135 -7.13 18.16 11.17
CA GLY A 135 -8.32 18.94 11.56
C GLY A 135 -9.64 18.18 11.51
N ASP A 136 -9.96 17.49 12.61
CA ASP A 136 -11.30 17.37 13.22
C ASP A 136 -12.36 16.44 12.58
N ASP A 137 -12.43 15.22 13.16
CA ASP A 137 -13.62 14.61 13.79
C ASP A 137 -15.02 15.11 13.37
N SER A 138 -15.56 14.60 12.25
CA SER A 138 -16.98 14.21 12.12
C SER A 138 -17.29 13.75 10.71
N LEU A 139 -17.48 12.44 10.54
CA LEU A 139 -18.80 11.87 10.24
C LEU A 139 -18.64 10.38 9.97
N LEU A 140 -19.00 9.61 11.00
CA LEU A 140 -19.47 8.24 10.87
C LEU A 140 -20.53 8.15 9.76
N TYR A 141 -20.21 7.49 8.66
CA TYR A 141 -21.21 6.81 7.84
C TYR A 141 -20.79 5.36 7.62
N TYR A 142 -21.20 4.52 8.57
CA TYR A 142 -21.33 3.09 8.36
C TYR A 142 -22.50 2.82 7.37
N PRO A 143 -22.44 1.72 6.59
CA PRO A 143 -23.30 1.49 5.44
C PRO A 143 -24.62 0.80 5.84
N GLY A 144 -25.71 1.24 5.23
CA GLY A 144 -27.06 0.74 5.48
C GLY A 144 -27.89 0.60 4.20
N ILE A 145 -27.61 -0.47 3.44
CA ILE A 145 -28.59 -1.37 2.81
C ILE A 145 -29.77 -0.76 2.00
N SER A 146 -29.74 -1.09 0.70
CA SER A 146 -30.86 -1.45 -0.19
C SER A 146 -31.81 -0.38 -0.73
N SER A 147 -31.76 -0.14 -2.04
CA SER A 147 -32.72 -0.79 -2.95
C SER A 147 -32.41 -0.50 -4.43
N ASN A 148 -31.97 -1.53 -5.15
CA ASN A 148 -32.16 -1.63 -6.60
C ASN A 148 -33.49 -2.36 -6.83
N TYR A 149 -34.54 -1.66 -7.25
CA TYR A 149 -35.66 -2.29 -7.95
C TYR A 149 -36.19 -1.34 -9.03
N PHE A 150 -36.11 -1.82 -10.29
CA PHE A 150 -36.85 -1.47 -11.51
C PHE A 150 -37.94 -0.39 -11.40
N ASP A 151 -38.10 0.47 -12.43
CA ASP A 151 -38.99 0.13 -13.54
C ASP A 151 -39.09 1.23 -14.61
N THR A 152 -39.23 0.79 -15.85
CA THR A 152 -39.43 1.60 -17.04
C THR A 152 -40.94 1.65 -17.32
N GLY A 153 -41.58 2.79 -17.05
CA GLY A 153 -42.86 3.18 -17.65
C GLY A 153 -44.15 2.58 -17.07
N ILE A 154 -45.00 3.44 -16.49
CA ILE A 154 -46.46 3.27 -16.51
C ILE A 154 -47.11 4.68 -16.65
N PRO A 155 -47.94 4.94 -17.66
CA PRO A 155 -48.82 6.10 -17.67
C PRO A 155 -50.11 5.76 -16.89
N ARG A 156 -50.57 6.63 -15.99
CA ARG A 156 -51.93 6.56 -15.45
C ARG A 156 -52.62 7.90 -15.58
N PHE A 157 -53.71 7.84 -16.34
CA PHE A 157 -54.68 8.88 -16.66
C PHE A 157 -55.43 9.43 -15.42
N GLU A 158 -55.96 10.64 -15.63
CA GLU A 158 -57.16 11.28 -15.05
C GLU A 158 -57.10 11.81 -13.60
N VAL A 159 -57.03 13.14 -13.41
CA VAL A 159 -58.07 14.20 -13.55
C VAL A 159 -58.99 14.26 -12.33
N PHE A 160 -58.81 15.31 -11.50
CA PHE A 160 -59.79 16.26 -10.93
C PHE A 160 -58.92 17.38 -10.33
N ASP A 161 -58.81 18.55 -10.97
CA ASP A 161 -59.65 19.74 -10.78
C ASP A 161 -59.82 20.10 -9.30
N ASP A 162 -59.17 21.21 -8.89
CA ASP A 162 -59.47 22.08 -7.74
C ASP A 162 -58.24 22.97 -7.44
N ASN A 163 -58.18 24.17 -8.03
CA ASN A 163 -58.34 25.42 -7.28
C ASN A 163 -57.81 26.69 -7.98
N TYR A 164 -58.72 27.68 -8.07
CA TYR A 164 -58.58 29.14 -7.79
C TYR A 164 -57.62 29.94 -8.69
N ASP A 165 -57.99 31.03 -9.37
CA ASP A 165 -59.00 32.09 -9.15
C ASP A 165 -59.44 32.62 -10.54
#